data_AF-A0A838IVP4-F1
#
_entry.id   AF-A0A838IVP4-F1
#
_cell.length_a   1.000
_cell.length_b   1.000
_cell.length_c   1.000
_cell.angle_alpha   90.00
_cell.angle_beta   90.00
_cell.angle_gamma   90.00
#
_symmetry.space_group_name_H-M   'P 1'
#
loop_
_entity.id
_entity.type
_entity.pdbx_description
1 polymer ?
#
loop_
_entity_poly.entity_id
_entity_poly.type
_entity_poly.pdbx_seq_one_letter_code
_entity_poly.pdbx_strand_id
1 'polypeptide(L)'
;PALRVAPRVHALVAEATAAGATAIIVDVRDNPGGALTDCGPIAVVVNGASASCAEFLALDLQGRGLVIGEQTAGVADSTTAFFALPNGAGLQVTTAMVQNADGSTYASSVMPDVPVDDDLMVLANGIDAPLQAALEAVREALEAASGGL
;
A
#
# COMPACT_ATOMS: atom_id res chain seq x y z
N PRO A 1 -24.70 1.23 8.42
CA PRO A 1 -24.28 2.30 7.48
C PRO A 1 -22.95 1.94 6.80
N ALA A 2 -22.95 1.84 5.46
CA ALA A 2 -21.74 1.51 4.71
C ALA A 2 -20.67 2.58 4.92
N LEU A 3 -19.50 2.19 5.40
CA LEU A 3 -18.35 3.05 5.57
C LEU A 3 -17.93 3.58 4.19
N ARG A 4 -18.13 4.87 3.92
CA ARG A 4 -17.67 5.51 2.68
C ARG A 4 -16.20 5.89 2.79
N VAL A 5 -15.34 4.87 2.83
CA VAL A 5 -13.88 5.02 3.03
C VAL A 5 -13.26 5.88 1.94
N ALA A 6 -13.48 5.57 0.66
CA ALA A 6 -12.86 6.32 -0.44
C ALA A 6 -13.23 7.83 -0.42
N PRO A 7 -14.51 8.23 -0.35
CA PRO A 7 -14.84 9.65 -0.19
C PRO A 7 -14.23 10.31 1.05
N ARG A 8 -14.06 9.56 2.14
CA ARG A 8 -13.41 10.06 3.35
C ARG A 8 -11.91 10.28 3.14
N VAL A 9 -11.22 9.37 2.45
CA VAL A 9 -9.80 9.51 2.10
C VAL A 9 -9.61 10.74 1.21
N HIS A 10 -10.41 10.92 0.16
CA HIS A 10 -10.34 12.13 -0.68
C HIS A 10 -10.54 13.42 0.13
N ALA A 11 -11.51 13.44 1.04
CA ALA A 11 -11.75 14.60 1.90
C ALA A 11 -10.56 14.88 2.83
N LEU A 12 -9.99 13.85 3.46
CA LEU A 12 -8.83 13.99 4.34
C LEU A 12 -7.59 14.45 3.59
N VAL A 13 -7.36 13.94 2.37
CA VAL A 13 -6.28 14.41 1.50
C VAL A 13 -6.49 15.88 1.14
N ALA A 14 -7.70 16.28 0.74
CA ALA A 14 -8.00 17.66 0.43
C ALA A 14 -7.82 18.61 1.64
N GLU A 15 -8.26 18.18 2.83
CA GLU A 15 -8.05 18.91 4.09
C GLU A 15 -6.56 19.06 4.42
N ALA A 16 -5.78 17.99 4.29
CA ALA A 16 -4.34 18.02 4.55
C ALA A 16 -3.60 18.92 3.54
N THR A 17 -3.92 18.83 2.26
CA THR A 17 -3.35 19.72 1.23
C THR A 17 -3.72 21.18 1.48
N ALA A 18 -4.96 21.48 1.87
CA ALA A 18 -5.37 22.84 2.23
C ALA A 18 -4.64 23.37 3.47
N ALA A 19 -4.21 22.48 4.37
CA ALA A 19 -3.37 22.80 5.53
C ALA A 19 -1.87 22.90 5.20
N GLY A 20 -1.47 22.76 3.93
CA GLY A 20 -0.09 22.89 3.48
C GLY A 20 0.70 21.58 3.42
N ALA A 21 0.06 20.42 3.57
CA ALA A 21 0.72 19.14 3.34
C ALA A 21 1.10 19.00 1.85
N THR A 22 2.36 18.65 1.59
CA THR A 22 2.93 18.56 0.24
C THR A 22 3.17 17.12 -0.22
N ALA A 23 3.04 16.14 0.67
CA ALA A 23 3.23 14.72 0.36
C ALA A 23 2.40 13.82 1.28
N ILE A 24 2.29 12.55 0.89
CA ILE A 24 1.51 11.53 1.58
C ILE A 24 2.39 10.29 1.78
N ILE A 25 2.38 9.75 3.01
CA ILE A 25 2.85 8.40 3.29
C ILE A 25 1.63 7.50 3.39
N VAL A 26 1.61 6.43 2.60
CA VAL A 26 0.53 5.44 2.62
C VAL A 26 1.05 4.21 3.36
N ASP A 27 0.67 4.10 4.63
CA ASP A 27 0.97 2.92 5.45
C ASP A 27 -0.12 1.87 5.26
N VAL A 28 0.25 0.73 4.66
CA VAL A 28 -0.62 -0.43 4.46
C VAL A 28 -0.06 -1.69 5.14
N ARG A 29 0.85 -1.53 6.11
CA ARG A 29 1.21 -2.64 6.99
C ARG A 29 -0.05 -3.17 7.65
N ASP A 30 -0.17 -4.50 7.68
CA ASP A 30 -1.31 -5.22 8.24
C ASP A 30 -2.68 -4.90 7.60
N ASN A 31 -2.72 -4.29 6.41
CA ASN A 31 -3.95 -4.00 5.69
C ASN A 31 -4.36 -5.17 4.77
N PRO A 32 -5.58 -5.73 4.91
CA PRO A 32 -6.04 -6.87 4.09
C PRO A 32 -6.68 -6.49 2.73
N GLY A 33 -6.90 -5.20 2.41
CA GLY A 33 -7.31 -4.74 1.07
C GLY A 33 -8.41 -3.65 0.96
N GLY A 34 -8.81 -3.30 -0.29
CA GLY A 34 -9.68 -2.16 -0.67
C GLY A 34 -9.38 -1.57 -2.07
N ALA A 35 -9.97 -0.41 -2.43
CA ALA A 35 -9.73 0.30 -3.72
C ALA A 35 -9.44 1.81 -3.50
N LEU A 36 -8.50 2.40 -4.26
CA LEU A 36 -8.00 3.78 -4.07
C LEU A 36 -7.53 4.47 -5.38
N THR A 37 -7.80 5.76 -5.53
CA THR A 37 -7.29 6.64 -6.61
C THR A 37 -7.09 8.07 -6.09
N ASP A 38 -5.87 8.64 -6.13
CA ASP A 38 -5.44 10.08 -6.04
C ASP A 38 -4.34 10.38 -4.98
N CYS A 39 -3.09 10.71 -5.38
CA CYS A 39 -2.05 11.32 -4.50
C CYS A 39 -0.93 12.10 -5.25
N GLY A 40 -0.20 12.98 -4.53
CA GLY A 40 1.05 13.69 -4.94
C GLY A 40 2.32 12.80 -4.80
N PRO A 41 3.52 13.29 -4.41
CA PRO A 41 4.66 12.41 -4.11
C PRO A 41 4.31 11.40 -3.01
N ILE A 42 4.68 10.13 -3.20
CA ILE A 42 4.23 8.99 -2.38
C ILE A 42 5.42 8.10 -1.99
N ALA A 43 5.39 7.61 -0.75
CA ALA A 43 6.06 6.38 -0.37
C ALA A 43 5.01 5.41 0.22
N VAL A 44 5.20 4.12 -0.05
CA VAL A 44 4.32 3.04 0.41
C VAL A 44 5.12 2.16 1.37
N VAL A 45 4.59 1.91 2.57
CA VAL A 45 5.22 1.02 3.55
C VAL A 45 4.51 -0.33 3.55
N VAL A 46 5.29 -1.42 3.42
CA VAL A 46 4.80 -2.82 3.36
C VAL A 46 5.61 -3.75 4.26
N ASN A 47 5.01 -4.87 4.66
CA ASN A 47 5.71 -5.95 5.37
C ASN A 47 5.25 -7.33 4.88
N GLY A 48 5.77 -8.41 5.48
CA GLY A 48 5.37 -9.79 5.15
C GLY A 48 3.89 -10.12 5.38
N ALA A 49 3.15 -9.28 6.11
CA ALA A 49 1.71 -9.43 6.35
C ALA A 49 0.85 -8.62 5.36
N SER A 50 1.43 -7.70 4.60
CA SER A 50 0.73 -6.98 3.53
C SER A 50 0.30 -7.96 2.44
N ALA A 51 -0.99 -7.98 2.11
CA ALA A 51 -1.59 -8.99 1.23
C ALA A 51 -2.72 -8.41 0.36
N SER A 52 -3.01 -9.09 -0.76
CA SER A 52 -4.17 -8.83 -1.62
C SER A 52 -4.21 -7.37 -2.11
N CYS A 53 -5.25 -6.58 -1.81
CA CYS A 53 -5.29 -5.20 -2.33
C CYS A 53 -4.22 -4.26 -1.78
N ALA A 54 -3.58 -4.59 -0.66
CA ALA A 54 -2.37 -3.86 -0.25
C ALA A 54 -1.22 -4.11 -1.24
N GLU A 55 -1.10 -5.33 -1.78
CA GLU A 55 -0.10 -5.68 -2.78
C GLU A 55 -0.43 -5.08 -4.15
N PHE A 56 -1.71 -5.12 -4.57
CA PHE A 56 -2.15 -4.39 -5.78
C PHE A 56 -1.82 -2.91 -5.68
N LEU A 57 -2.13 -2.28 -4.54
CA LEU A 57 -1.83 -0.87 -4.32
C LEU A 57 -0.32 -0.60 -4.38
N ALA A 58 0.48 -1.41 -3.68
CA ALA A 58 1.92 -1.23 -3.67
C ALA A 58 2.51 -1.41 -5.07
N LEU A 59 2.10 -2.42 -5.85
CA LEU A 59 2.54 -2.62 -7.23
C LEU A 59 2.11 -1.50 -8.17
N ASP A 60 0.85 -1.05 -8.09
CA ASP A 60 0.34 0.02 -8.95
C ASP A 60 0.97 1.39 -8.63
N LEU A 61 1.39 1.59 -7.38
CA LEU A 61 2.12 2.78 -6.94
C LEU A 61 3.63 2.66 -7.12
N GLN A 62 4.18 1.45 -7.26
CA GLN A 62 5.60 1.23 -7.53
C GLN A 62 5.96 1.84 -8.88
N GLY A 63 6.96 2.73 -8.89
CA GLY A 63 7.32 3.54 -10.07
C GLY A 63 6.61 4.89 -10.16
N ARG A 64 5.54 5.12 -9.39
CA ARG A 64 5.04 6.47 -9.06
C ARG A 64 5.62 6.99 -7.74
N GLY A 65 5.92 6.09 -6.83
CA GLY A 65 6.62 6.30 -5.57
C GLY A 65 7.52 5.10 -5.25
N LEU A 66 8.20 5.16 -4.11
CA LEU A 66 9.02 4.05 -3.62
C LEU A 66 8.19 3.15 -2.70
N VAL A 67 8.33 1.84 -2.89
CA VAL A 67 7.84 0.81 -1.96
C VAL A 67 8.96 0.44 -1.00
N ILE A 68 8.68 0.46 0.30
CA ILE A 68 9.68 0.37 1.37
C ILE A 68 9.23 -0.66 2.40
N GLY A 69 10.17 -1.51 2.83
CA GLY A 69 9.92 -2.51 3.87
C GLY A 69 10.36 -3.90 3.43
N GLU A 70 9.46 -4.89 3.56
CA GLU A 70 9.76 -6.31 3.30
C GLU A 70 8.98 -6.86 2.10
N GLN A 71 9.38 -8.04 1.60
CA GLN A 71 8.58 -8.79 0.62
C GLN A 71 7.20 -9.09 1.19
N THR A 72 6.15 -8.84 0.40
CA THR A 72 4.75 -9.07 0.79
C THR A 72 4.32 -10.54 0.74
N ALA A 73 3.10 -10.83 1.22
CA ALA A 73 2.58 -12.19 1.44
C ALA A 73 2.49 -13.08 0.19
N GLY A 74 2.35 -12.50 -1.01
CA GLY A 74 2.40 -13.24 -2.26
C GLY A 74 1.05 -13.71 -2.82
N VAL A 75 -0.01 -12.90 -2.67
CA VAL A 75 -1.36 -13.23 -3.17
C VAL A 75 -1.94 -12.17 -4.10
N ALA A 76 -1.09 -11.35 -4.70
CA ALA A 76 -1.47 -10.24 -5.56
C ALA A 76 -1.86 -10.67 -6.99
N ASP A 77 -1.63 -11.91 -7.38
CA ASP A 77 -1.95 -12.40 -8.72
C ASP A 77 -3.34 -13.06 -8.82
N SER A 78 -4.13 -13.03 -7.74
CA SER A 78 -5.43 -13.69 -7.70
C SER A 78 -6.47 -12.94 -6.88
N THR A 79 -7.74 -13.28 -7.11
CA THR A 79 -8.86 -12.75 -6.32
C THR A 79 -9.77 -13.88 -5.84
N THR A 80 -10.37 -13.67 -4.67
CA THR A 80 -11.22 -14.67 -4.02
C THR A 80 -12.65 -14.19 -3.92
N ALA A 81 -13.59 -15.14 -4.02
CA ALA A 81 -14.99 -14.92 -3.68
C ALA A 81 -15.33 -15.60 -2.36
N PHE A 82 -16.19 -14.96 -1.58
CA PHE A 82 -16.74 -15.53 -0.35
C PHE A 82 -18.11 -16.14 -0.60
N PHE A 83 -18.31 -17.37 -0.13
CA PHE A 83 -19.55 -18.13 -0.22
C PHE A 83 -20.02 -18.47 1.20
N ALA A 84 -21.21 -17.99 1.57
CA ALA A 84 -21.84 -18.36 2.84
C ALA A 84 -22.40 -19.79 2.77
N LEU A 85 -22.18 -20.58 3.82
CA LEU A 85 -22.67 -21.95 3.94
C LEU A 85 -23.91 -22.03 4.84
N PRO A 86 -24.82 -23.00 4.65
CA PRO A 86 -26.07 -23.08 5.40
C PRO A 86 -25.93 -23.23 6.92
N ASN A 87 -24.79 -23.74 7.39
CA ASN A 87 -24.48 -23.90 8.82
C ASN A 87 -23.88 -22.65 9.46
N GLY A 88 -23.82 -21.52 8.75
CA GLY A 88 -23.22 -20.28 9.23
C GLY A 88 -21.72 -20.17 9.04
N ALA A 89 -21.08 -21.20 8.47
CA ALA A 89 -19.68 -21.11 8.04
C ALA A 89 -19.53 -20.32 6.73
N GLY A 90 -18.29 -20.01 6.37
CA GLY A 90 -17.95 -19.36 5.10
C GLY A 90 -16.85 -20.13 4.37
N LEU A 91 -16.88 -20.09 3.04
CA LEU A 91 -15.85 -20.61 2.17
C LEU A 91 -15.29 -19.47 1.33
N GLN A 92 -13.97 -19.26 1.36
CA GLN A 92 -13.27 -18.32 0.50
C GLN A 92 -12.50 -19.10 -0.56
N VAL A 93 -12.80 -18.85 -1.84
CA VAL A 93 -12.23 -19.60 -2.97
C VAL A 93 -11.62 -18.63 -3.96
N THR A 94 -10.43 -18.93 -4.43
CA THR A 94 -9.83 -18.22 -5.57
C THR A 94 -10.67 -18.43 -6.82
N THR A 95 -11.17 -17.34 -7.40
CA THR A 95 -12.10 -17.39 -8.56
C THR A 95 -11.50 -16.85 -9.85
N ALA A 96 -10.44 -16.05 -9.76
CA ALA A 96 -9.75 -15.54 -10.94
C ALA A 96 -8.29 -15.22 -10.66
N MET A 97 -7.50 -15.23 -11.73
CA MET A 97 -6.14 -14.68 -11.76
C MET A 97 -6.19 -13.25 -12.30
N VAL A 98 -5.33 -12.39 -11.80
CA VAL A 98 -5.21 -11.00 -12.27
C VAL A 98 -4.09 -10.90 -13.31
N GLN A 99 -4.36 -10.10 -14.34
CA GLN A 99 -3.45 -9.83 -15.44
C GLN A 99 -3.25 -8.33 -15.58
N ASN A 100 -2.06 -7.94 -16.04
CA ASN A 100 -1.78 -6.59 -16.48
C ASN A 100 -2.58 -6.25 -17.75
N ALA A 101 -2.65 -4.96 -18.09
CA ALA A 101 -3.34 -4.49 -19.29
C ALA A 101 -2.77 -5.08 -20.60
N ASP A 102 -1.51 -5.51 -20.60
CA ASP A 102 -0.85 -6.18 -21.73
C ASP A 102 -1.08 -7.70 -21.78
N GLY A 103 -1.83 -8.26 -20.82
CA GLY A 103 -2.13 -9.69 -20.73
C GLY A 103 -1.07 -10.53 -20.02
N SER A 104 0.03 -9.93 -19.54
CA SER A 104 0.99 -10.63 -18.69
C SER A 104 0.41 -10.91 -17.29
N THR A 105 0.90 -11.95 -16.62
CA THR A 105 0.49 -12.26 -15.25
C THR A 105 0.97 -11.15 -14.31
N TYR A 106 0.08 -10.73 -13.42
CA TYR A 106 0.45 -9.80 -12.35
C TYR A 106 1.48 -10.45 -11.42
N ALA A 107 2.40 -9.67 -10.84
CA ALA A 107 3.37 -10.24 -9.90
C ALA A 107 2.63 -10.83 -8.70
N SER A 108 3.07 -11.99 -8.18
CA SER A 108 2.40 -12.62 -7.04
C SER A 108 2.68 -11.89 -5.73
N SER A 109 3.89 -11.35 -5.54
CA SER A 109 4.32 -10.54 -4.40
C SER A 109 4.99 -9.24 -4.85
N VAL A 110 5.07 -8.27 -3.95
CA VAL A 110 5.77 -6.99 -4.16
C VAL A 110 7.15 -7.06 -3.56
N MET A 111 8.20 -6.80 -4.36
CA MET A 111 9.56 -6.62 -3.85
C MET A 111 9.76 -5.13 -3.57
N PRO A 112 10.14 -4.74 -2.35
CA PRO A 112 10.36 -3.34 -2.02
C PRO A 112 11.55 -2.77 -2.79
N ASP A 113 11.42 -1.52 -3.25
CA ASP A 113 12.52 -0.75 -3.84
C ASP A 113 13.61 -0.45 -2.81
N VAL A 114 13.19 -0.21 -1.57
CA VAL A 114 14.07 0.01 -0.41
C VAL A 114 13.79 -1.04 0.65
N PRO A 115 14.59 -2.13 0.72
CA PRO A 115 14.43 -3.16 1.72
C PRO A 115 14.74 -2.63 3.13
N VAL A 116 13.80 -2.80 4.07
CA VAL A 116 13.92 -2.42 5.49
C VAL A 116 13.14 -3.43 6.32
N ASP A 117 13.76 -4.00 7.35
CA ASP A 117 13.09 -4.96 8.24
C ASP A 117 12.04 -4.25 9.12
N ASP A 118 10.84 -4.84 9.24
CA ASP A 118 9.75 -4.35 10.12
C ASP A 118 9.88 -4.99 11.52
N ASP A 119 10.98 -4.64 12.21
CA ASP A 119 11.32 -5.24 13.50
C ASP A 119 10.46 -4.67 14.65
N LEU A 120 9.53 -5.50 15.14
CA LEU A 120 8.66 -5.20 16.27
C LEU A 120 9.41 -4.83 17.56
N MET A 121 10.61 -5.37 17.80
CA MET A 121 11.41 -5.04 18.97
C MET A 121 12.03 -3.64 18.83
N VAL A 122 12.44 -3.26 17.63
CA VAL A 122 12.95 -1.92 17.33
C VAL A 122 11.80 -0.90 17.40
N LEU A 123 10.62 -1.26 16.86
CA LEU A 123 9.40 -0.46 16.97
C LEU A 123 8.96 -0.24 18.42
N ALA A 124 9.02 -1.29 19.26
CA ALA A 124 8.68 -1.18 20.68
C ALA A 124 9.59 -0.19 21.45
N ASN A 125 10.78 0.09 20.92
CA ASN A 125 11.71 1.10 21.44
C ASN A 125 11.50 2.50 20.80
N GLY A 126 10.42 2.69 20.03
CA GLY A 126 10.04 3.96 19.42
C GLY A 126 10.69 4.24 18.07
N ILE A 127 11.34 3.25 17.45
CA ILE A 127 11.99 3.39 16.15
C ILE A 127 11.16 2.62 15.12
N ASP A 128 10.39 3.34 14.33
CA ASP A 128 9.70 2.79 13.17
C ASP A 128 10.59 2.96 11.93
N ALA A 129 11.50 2.01 11.72
CA ALA A 129 12.50 2.10 10.65
C ALA A 129 11.88 2.20 9.25
N PRO A 130 10.85 1.40 8.89
CA PRO A 130 10.17 1.56 7.60
C PRO A 130 9.51 2.94 7.43
N LEU A 131 8.84 3.47 8.46
CA LEU A 131 8.23 4.81 8.40
C LEU A 131 9.29 5.92 8.27
N GLN A 132 10.41 5.80 8.99
CA GLN A 132 11.50 6.77 8.91
C GLN A 132 12.12 6.80 7.50
N ALA A 133 12.35 5.62 6.91
CA ALA A 133 12.82 5.51 5.53
C ALA A 133 11.82 6.11 4.52
N ALA A 134 10.51 5.90 4.73
CA ALA A 134 9.48 6.53 3.90
C ALA A 134 9.46 8.05 4.00
N LEU A 135 9.64 8.59 5.21
CA LEU A 135 9.73 10.04 5.41
C LEU A 135 10.96 10.63 4.72
N GLU A 136 12.10 9.94 4.79
CA GLU A 136 13.33 10.33 4.10
C GLU A 136 13.14 10.31 2.58
N ALA A 137 12.65 9.21 2.03
CA ALA A 137 12.36 9.07 0.60
C ALA A 137 11.45 10.18 0.05
N VAL A 138 10.37 10.49 0.77
CA VAL A 138 9.44 11.56 0.37
C VAL A 138 10.10 12.94 0.44
N ARG A 139 10.94 13.21 1.45
CA ARG A 139 11.68 14.48 1.56
C ARG A 139 12.65 14.66 0.40
N GLU A 140 13.42 13.62 0.07
CA GLU A 140 14.33 13.65 -1.07
C GLU A 140 13.60 13.92 -2.39
N ALA A 141 12.45 13.26 -2.60
CA ALA A 141 11.61 13.48 -3.78
C ALA A 141 11.08 14.92 -3.86
N LEU A 142 10.70 15.51 -2.72
CA LEU A 142 10.26 16.90 -2.64
C LEU A 142 11.41 17.89 -2.92
N GLU A 143 12.60 17.64 -2.37
CA GLU A 143 13.78 18.48 -2.61
C GLU A 143 14.22 18.43 -4.07
N ALA A 144 14.24 17.24 -4.68
CA ALA A 144 14.55 17.07 -6.10
C ALA A 144 13.55 17.81 -7.00
N ALA A 145 12.26 17.78 -6.66
CA ALA A 145 11.23 18.53 -7.37
C ALA A 145 11.37 20.06 -7.20
N SER A 146 11.97 20.51 -6.11
CA SER A 146 12.16 21.94 -5.78
C SER A 146 13.45 22.54 -6.37
N GLY A 147 14.49 21.72 -6.55
CA GLY A 147 15.81 22.14 -7.07
C GLY A 147 15.94 22.17 -8.59
N GLY A 148 14.90 21.79 -9.33
CA GLY A 148 14.86 21.76 -10.79
C GLY A 148 14.38 23.06 -11.48
N LEU A 149 14.32 24.19 -10.75
CA LEU A 149 13.92 25.51 -11.25
C LEU A 149 15.12 26.42 -11.52
#